data_AF-A0AAU7TYM7-F1
#
_entry.id   AF-A0AAU7TYM7-F1
#
_cell.length_a   1.000
_cell.length_b   1.000
_cell.length_c   1.000
_cell.angle_alpha   90.00
_cell.angle_beta   90.00
_cell.angle_gamma   90.00
#
_symmetry.space_group_name_H-M   'P 1'
#
loop_
_entity.id
_entity.type
_entity.pdbx_description
1 polymer ?
#
loop_
_entity_poly.entity_id
_entity_poly.type
_entity_poly.pdbx_seq_one_letter_code
_entity_poly.pdbx_strand_id
1 'polypeptide(L)'
;MSDIMMTNRIVQIHLASWRYFAALTLPPLALILNLLHSALSLPLMVLFFITHYYCWRLWLDERLFALLNNEDDLAEFDRGMAQLWPKKFARPRSLADRLHGTRVMFYRAMISLLMLWLVSLCSVSYLALTLVE
;
A
#
# COMPACT_ATOMS: atom_id res chain seq x y z
N MET A 1 28.58 2.43 4.96
CA MET A 1 27.65 1.87 5.96
C MET A 1 26.62 2.90 6.41
N SER A 2 27.04 4.10 6.83
CA SER A 2 26.15 5.21 7.24
C SER A 2 25.06 5.57 6.19
N ASP A 3 25.43 5.73 4.92
CA ASP A 3 24.48 6.17 3.87
C ASP A 3 23.38 5.14 3.57
N ILE A 4 23.70 3.84 3.70
CA ILE A 4 22.75 2.74 3.49
C ILE A 4 21.72 2.71 4.63
N MET A 5 22.18 2.84 5.87
CA MET A 5 21.30 2.92 7.04
C MET A 5 20.39 4.14 6.98
N MET A 6 20.92 5.29 6.56
CA MET A 6 20.13 6.52 6.42
C MET A 6 19.06 6.37 5.33
N THR A 7 19.41 5.82 4.17
CA THR A 7 18.47 5.56 3.07
C THR A 7 17.34 4.62 3.49
N ASN A 8 17.66 3.54 4.20
CA ASN A 8 16.66 2.60 4.69
C ASN A 8 15.71 3.24 5.71
N ARG A 9 16.21 4.08 6.62
CA ARG A 9 15.37 4.83 7.57
C ARG A 9 14.41 5.77 6.86
N ILE A 10 14.87 6.51 5.86
CA ILE A 10 14.01 7.40 5.05
C ILE A 10 12.89 6.57 4.39
N VAL A 11 13.23 5.42 3.82
CA VAL A 11 12.25 4.53 3.17
C VAL A 11 11.23 3.98 4.16
N GLN A 12 11.68 3.58 5.35
CA GLN A 12 10.80 3.12 6.42
C GLN A 12 9.79 4.20 6.82
N ILE A 13 10.22 5.46 6.94
CA ILE A 13 9.33 6.60 7.23
C ILE A 13 8.30 6.78 6.11
N HIS A 14 8.71 6.70 4.84
CA HIS A 14 7.76 6.80 3.73
C HIS A 14 6.76 5.63 3.72
N LEU A 15 7.22 4.41 3.99
CA LEU A 15 6.36 3.23 4.06
C LEU A 15 5.33 3.34 5.19
N ALA A 16 5.69 3.95 6.32
CA ALA A 16 4.80 4.22 7.45
C ALA A 16 3.56 5.07 7.07
N SER A 17 3.57 5.72 5.89
CA SER A 17 2.43 6.44 5.33
C SER A 17 1.21 5.54 5.06
N TRP A 18 1.36 4.21 5.07
CA TRP A 18 0.23 3.27 4.96
C TRP A 18 -0.88 3.57 5.98
N ARG A 19 -0.52 4.10 7.17
CA ARG A 19 -1.48 4.49 8.22
C ARG A 19 -2.43 5.57 7.73
N TYR A 20 -1.86 6.61 7.08
CA TYR A 20 -2.63 7.71 6.52
C TYR A 20 -3.45 7.25 5.32
N PHE A 21 -2.89 6.41 4.45
CA PHE A 21 -3.64 5.85 3.32
C PHE A 21 -4.83 5.03 3.78
N ALA A 22 -4.66 4.14 4.77
CA ALA A 22 -5.73 3.37 5.36
C ALA A 22 -6.78 4.27 6.02
N ALA A 23 -6.38 5.27 6.82
CA ALA A 23 -7.31 6.21 7.43
C ALA A 23 -8.12 7.00 6.39
N LEU A 24 -7.50 7.41 5.28
CA LEU A 24 -8.16 8.12 4.18
C LEU A 24 -9.15 7.26 3.39
N THR A 25 -9.22 5.95 3.60
CA THR A 25 -10.27 5.11 3.03
C THR A 25 -11.56 5.08 3.85
N LEU A 26 -11.56 5.64 5.08
CA LEU A 26 -12.75 5.62 5.95
C LEU A 26 -13.96 6.37 5.35
N PRO A 27 -13.82 7.56 4.72
CA PRO A 27 -14.97 8.20 4.09
C PRO A 27 -15.53 7.41 2.89
N PRO A 28 -14.71 6.92 1.94
CA PRO A 28 -15.17 5.98 0.91
C PRO A 28 -15.83 4.72 1.49
N LEU A 29 -15.32 4.16 2.60
CA LEU A 29 -15.93 3.02 3.27
C LEU A 29 -17.33 3.34 3.80
N ALA A 30 -17.50 4.48 4.46
CA ALA A 30 -18.80 4.94 4.91
C ALA A 30 -19.78 5.08 3.73
N LEU A 31 -19.32 5.62 2.59
CA LEU A 31 -20.12 5.71 1.37
C LEU A 31 -20.52 4.32 0.86
N ILE A 32 -19.59 3.36 0.79
CA ILE A 32 -19.87 1.97 0.37
C ILE A 32 -20.98 1.36 1.21
N LEU A 33 -20.92 1.51 2.54
CA LEU A 33 -21.93 0.97 3.46
C LEU A 33 -23.32 1.58 3.24
N ASN A 34 -23.39 2.88 2.92
CA ASN A 34 -24.65 3.54 2.58
C ASN A 34 -25.20 3.11 1.21
N LEU A 35 -24.34 2.64 0.31
CA LEU A 35 -24.70 2.23 -1.05
C LEU A 35 -24.77 0.71 -1.24
N LEU A 36 -24.81 -0.09 -0.17
CA LEU A 36 -24.64 -1.55 -0.22
C LEU A 36 -25.54 -2.26 -1.26
N HIS A 37 -26.75 -1.76 -1.47
CA HIS A 37 -27.74 -2.33 -2.40
C HIS A 37 -27.72 -1.68 -3.79
N SER A 38 -26.88 -0.66 -4.01
CA SER A 38 -26.70 0.02 -5.28
C SER A 38 -25.57 -0.61 -6.08
N ALA A 39 -25.71 -0.63 -7.41
CA ALA A 39 -24.66 -1.03 -8.34
C ALA A 39 -23.38 -0.18 -8.21
N LEU A 40 -23.49 1.05 -7.68
CA LEU A 40 -22.34 1.94 -7.41
C LEU A 40 -21.40 1.41 -6.32
N SER A 41 -21.88 0.54 -5.42
CA SER A 41 -21.04 -0.02 -4.34
C SER A 41 -19.96 -0.97 -4.86
N LEU A 42 -20.21 -1.69 -5.96
CA LEU A 42 -19.31 -2.71 -6.48
C LEU A 42 -17.93 -2.14 -6.89
N PRO A 43 -17.83 -1.11 -7.77
CA PRO A 43 -16.53 -0.54 -8.11
C PRO A 43 -15.82 0.10 -6.90
N LEU A 44 -16.56 0.72 -5.99
CA LEU A 44 -16.00 1.30 -4.76
C LEU A 44 -15.40 0.21 -3.85
N MET A 45 -16.11 -0.91 -3.68
CA MET A 45 -15.65 -2.03 -2.85
C MET A 45 -14.41 -2.70 -3.45
N VAL A 46 -14.36 -2.89 -4.77
CA VAL A 46 -13.18 -3.40 -5.47
C VAL A 46 -11.97 -2.48 -5.25
N LEU A 47 -12.14 -1.17 -5.46
CA LEU A 47 -11.07 -0.20 -5.24
C LEU A 47 -10.63 -0.15 -3.78
N PHE A 48 -11.57 -0.21 -2.84
CA PHE A 48 -11.28 -0.24 -1.41
C PHE A 48 -10.38 -1.42 -1.03
N PHE A 49 -10.70 -2.63 -1.51
CA PHE A 49 -9.89 -3.83 -1.25
C PHE A 49 -8.52 -3.75 -1.94
N ILE A 50 -8.43 -3.21 -3.15
CA ILE A 50 -7.15 -2.99 -3.83
C ILE A 50 -6.27 -2.00 -3.04
N THR A 51 -6.84 -0.89 -2.56
CA THR A 51 -6.11 0.09 -1.74
C THR A 51 -5.66 -0.52 -0.43
N HIS A 52 -6.50 -1.32 0.23
CA HIS A 52 -6.13 -2.01 1.47
C HIS A 52 -5.05 -3.07 1.25
N TYR A 53 -5.08 -3.80 0.13
CA TYR A 53 -4.01 -4.72 -0.25
C TYR A 53 -2.66 -3.98 -0.36
N TYR A 54 -2.64 -2.81 -1.00
CA TYR A 54 -1.42 -2.01 -1.08
C TYR A 54 -1.01 -1.43 0.27
N CYS A 55 -1.94 -0.99 1.12
CA CYS A 55 -1.61 -0.52 2.48
C CYS A 55 -0.99 -1.64 3.32
N TRP A 56 -1.56 -2.85 3.27
CA TRP A 56 -0.98 -4.04 3.90
C TRP A 56 0.42 -4.34 3.37
N ARG A 57 0.63 -4.21 2.05
CA ARG A 57 1.95 -4.42 1.43
C ARG A 57 2.97 -3.40 1.93
N LEU A 58 2.60 -2.12 2.02
CA LEU A 58 3.47 -1.06 2.56
C LEU A 58 3.79 -1.29 4.05
N TRP A 59 2.82 -1.72 4.86
CA TRP A 59 3.04 -2.10 6.25
C TRP A 59 4.01 -3.26 6.40
N LEU A 60 3.88 -4.28 5.54
CA LEU A 60 4.80 -5.43 5.55
C LEU A 60 6.21 -4.98 5.18
N ASP A 61 6.34 -4.19 4.11
CA ASP A 61 7.63 -3.67 3.66
C ASP A 61 8.25 -2.76 4.75
N GLU A 62 7.47 -1.94 5.47
CA GLU A 62 7.96 -1.09 6.60
C GLU A 62 8.68 -1.95 7.66
N ARG A 63 8.08 -3.08 8.04
CA ARG A 63 8.63 -4.00 9.05
C ARG A 63 9.84 -4.78 8.55
N LEU A 64 9.84 -5.18 7.28
CA LEU A 64 10.99 -5.85 6.67
C LEU A 64 12.21 -4.92 6.58
N PHE A 65 12.01 -3.64 6.26
CA PHE A 65 13.09 -2.64 6.29
C PHE A 65 13.56 -2.33 7.73
N ALA A 66 12.67 -2.38 8.71
CA ALA A 66 13.05 -2.25 10.12
C ALA A 66 13.96 -3.40 10.57
N LEU A 67 13.65 -4.65 10.19
CA LEU A 67 14.50 -5.82 10.42
C LEU A 67 15.85 -5.67 9.74
N LEU A 68 15.87 -5.21 8.47
CA LEU A 68 17.10 -4.99 7.71
C LEU A 68 18.05 -3.95 8.35
N ASN A 69 17.51 -3.01 9.14
CA ASN A 69 18.31 -2.01 9.85
C ASN A 69 18.88 -2.50 11.18
N ASN A 70 18.34 -3.60 11.74
CA ASN A 70 18.74 -4.16 13.02
C ASN A 70 19.59 -5.44 12.89
N GLU A 71 19.54 -6.10 11.73
CA GLU A 71 20.34 -7.29 11.41
C GLU A 71 21.71 -6.89 10.86
N ASP A 72 22.78 -7.37 11.49
CA ASP A 72 24.15 -7.20 10.99
C ASP A 72 24.46 -8.14 9.81
N ASP A 73 23.73 -9.26 9.68
CA ASP A 73 23.91 -10.25 8.60
C ASP A 73 22.74 -10.27 7.60
N LEU A 74 22.94 -9.56 6.48
CA LEU A 74 22.05 -9.59 5.32
C LEU A 74 21.80 -11.02 4.76
N ALA A 75 22.75 -11.94 4.94
CA ALA A 75 22.60 -13.32 4.46
C ALA A 75 21.63 -14.13 5.33
N GLU A 76 21.49 -13.82 6.61
CA GLU A 76 20.47 -14.42 7.47
C GLU A 76 19.07 -13.93 7.11
N PHE A 77 18.91 -12.62 6.90
CA PHE A 77 17.66 -12.05 6.39
C PHE A 77 17.22 -12.69 5.07
N ASP A 78 18.15 -12.81 4.10
CA ASP A 78 17.85 -13.38 2.79
C ASP A 78 17.50 -14.88 2.88
N ARG A 79 18.12 -15.63 3.80
CA ARG A 79 17.75 -17.03 4.09
C ARG A 79 16.33 -17.13 4.63
N GLY A 80 15.94 -16.30 5.60
CA GLY A 80 14.58 -16.26 6.12
C GLY A 80 13.54 -15.92 5.04
N MET A 81 13.85 -14.93 4.19
CA MET A 81 12.98 -14.57 3.06
C MET A 81 12.86 -15.67 2.01
N ALA A 82 13.94 -16.42 1.76
CA ALA A 82 13.93 -17.55 0.83
C ALA A 82 13.08 -18.73 1.31
N GLN A 83 12.95 -18.94 2.63
CA GLN A 83 12.05 -19.97 3.17
C GLN A 83 10.58 -19.65 2.91
N LEU A 84 10.20 -18.38 3.02
CA LEU A 84 8.82 -17.91 2.79
C LEU A 84 8.49 -17.75 1.30
N TRP A 85 9.46 -17.33 0.48
CA TRP A 85 9.27 -17.04 -0.94
C TRP A 85 10.39 -17.61 -1.84
N PRO A 86 10.56 -18.94 -1.90
CA PRO A 86 11.73 -19.57 -2.54
C PRO A 86 11.93 -19.19 -4.00
N LYS A 87 10.85 -19.04 -4.79
CA LYS A 87 10.94 -18.65 -6.21
C LYS A 87 11.35 -17.19 -6.43
N LYS A 88 11.10 -16.30 -5.47
CA LYS A 88 11.41 -14.85 -5.60
C LYS A 88 12.81 -14.50 -5.11
N PHE A 89 13.45 -15.37 -4.33
CA PHE A 89 14.78 -15.18 -3.77
C PHE A 89 15.84 -16.11 -4.38
N ALA A 90 15.56 -16.71 -5.55
CA ALA A 90 16.52 -17.52 -6.30
C ALA A 90 17.75 -16.72 -6.79
N ARG A 91 17.71 -15.38 -6.72
CA ARG A 91 18.87 -14.50 -6.92
C ARG A 91 18.97 -13.48 -5.79
N PRO A 92 20.17 -13.22 -5.25
CA PRO A 92 20.37 -12.14 -4.29
C PRO A 92 19.98 -10.81 -4.92
N ARG A 93 19.13 -10.05 -4.25
CA ARG A 93 18.67 -8.73 -4.70
C ARG A 93 19.46 -7.65 -4.00
N SER A 94 19.99 -6.73 -4.80
CA SER A 94 20.67 -5.56 -4.28
C SER A 94 19.70 -4.68 -3.47
N LEU A 95 20.25 -3.85 -2.60
CA LEU A 95 19.45 -2.86 -1.86
C LEU A 95 18.73 -1.89 -2.82
N ALA A 96 19.37 -1.52 -3.94
CA ALA A 96 18.78 -0.67 -4.96
C ALA A 96 17.53 -1.30 -5.61
N ASP A 97 17.54 -2.61 -5.87
CA ASP A 97 16.38 -3.34 -6.40
C ASP A 97 15.22 -3.34 -5.40
N ARG A 98 15.53 -3.50 -4.11
CA ARG A 98 14.54 -3.46 -3.02
C ARG A 98 13.89 -2.08 -2.95
N LEU A 99 14.70 -1.02 -2.96
CA LEU A 99 14.23 0.38 -2.94
C LEU A 99 13.35 0.71 -4.14
N HIS A 100 13.73 0.28 -5.34
CA HIS A 100 12.93 0.49 -6.53
C HIS A 100 11.57 -0.21 -6.42
N GLY A 101 11.55 -1.47 -5.98
CA GLY A 101 10.32 -2.22 -5.77
C GLY A 101 9.37 -1.55 -4.76
N THR A 102 9.91 -1.08 -3.65
CA THR A 102 9.16 -0.34 -2.62
C THR A 102 8.57 0.95 -3.18
N ARG A 103 9.36 1.72 -3.93
CA ARG A 103 8.91 2.97 -4.54
C ARG A 103 7.75 2.74 -5.51
N VAL A 104 7.83 1.69 -6.33
CA VAL A 104 6.73 1.30 -7.23
C VAL A 104 5.47 0.95 -6.45
N MET A 105 5.59 0.19 -5.36
CA MET A 105 4.44 -0.15 -4.51
C MET A 105 3.82 1.08 -3.83
N PHE A 106 4.63 2.03 -3.38
CA PHE A 106 4.15 3.29 -2.82
C PHE A 106 3.29 4.07 -3.82
N TYR A 107 3.77 4.26 -5.05
CA TYR A 107 2.96 4.93 -6.08
C TYR A 107 1.69 4.16 -6.44
N ARG A 108 1.74 2.83 -6.49
CA ARG A 108 0.53 2.01 -6.72
C ARG A 108 -0.51 2.19 -5.62
N ALA A 109 -0.08 2.24 -4.35
CA ALA A 109 -0.95 2.54 -3.23
C ALA A 109 -1.61 3.92 -3.39
N MET A 110 -0.80 4.95 -3.68
CA MET A 110 -1.28 6.31 -3.86
C MET A 110 -2.26 6.43 -5.04
N ILE A 111 -1.94 5.85 -6.20
CA ILE A 111 -2.84 5.84 -7.37
C ILE A 111 -4.15 5.13 -7.05
N SER A 112 -4.10 3.99 -6.36
CA SER A 112 -5.32 3.26 -5.97
C SER A 112 -6.22 4.11 -5.05
N LEU A 113 -5.61 4.82 -4.09
CA LEU A 113 -6.33 5.71 -3.18
C LEU A 113 -6.97 6.89 -3.94
N LEU A 114 -6.23 7.51 -4.86
CA LEU A 114 -6.75 8.59 -5.71
C LEU A 114 -7.93 8.12 -6.56
N MET A 115 -7.85 6.93 -7.13
CA MET A 115 -8.96 6.34 -7.90
C MET A 115 -10.17 6.05 -7.02
N LEU A 116 -9.96 5.53 -5.80
CA LEU A 116 -11.05 5.32 -4.83
C LEU A 116 -11.76 6.63 -4.51
N TRP A 117 -11.01 7.70 -4.25
CA TRP A 117 -11.57 9.03 -4.00
C TRP A 117 -12.29 9.60 -5.21
N LEU A 118 -11.71 9.48 -6.41
CA LEU A 118 -12.34 9.95 -7.64
C LEU A 118 -13.70 9.29 -7.85
N VAL A 119 -13.78 7.95 -7.76
CA VAL A 119 -15.04 7.22 -7.92
C VAL A 119 -16.03 7.55 -6.81
N SER A 120 -15.56 7.76 -5.58
CA SER A 120 -16.41 8.18 -4.46
C SER A 120 -17.06 9.54 -4.72
N LEU A 121 -16.27 10.52 -5.16
CA LEU A 121 -16.76 11.87 -5.50
C LEU A 121 -17.73 11.83 -6.68
N CYS A 122 -17.42 11.08 -7.74
CA CYS A 122 -18.33 10.90 -8.86
C CYS A 122 -19.66 10.26 -8.43
N SER A 123 -19.63 9.27 -7.53
CA SER A 123 -20.83 8.60 -7.02
C SER A 123 -21.70 9.55 -6.21
N VAL A 124 -21.10 10.37 -5.34
CA VAL A 124 -21.82 11.39 -4.56
C VAL A 124 -22.43 12.44 -5.48
N SER A 125 -21.67 12.96 -6.45
CA SER A 125 -22.18 13.94 -7.42
C SER A 125 -23.32 13.39 -8.26
N TYR A 126 -23.22 12.13 -8.71
CA TYR A 126 -24.29 11.45 -9.44
C TYR A 126 -25.57 11.35 -8.61
N LEU A 127 -25.46 10.88 -7.36
CA LEU A 127 -26.60 10.77 -6.45
C LEU A 127 -27.24 12.14 -6.18
N ALA A 128 -26.41 13.17 -5.95
CA ALA A 128 -26.89 14.52 -5.72
C ALA A 128 -27.68 15.07 -6.93
N LEU A 129 -27.24 14.80 -8.15
CA LEU A 129 -27.97 15.20 -9.36
C LEU A 129 -29.30 14.45 -9.50
N THR A 130 -29.31 13.14 -9.27
CA THR A 130 -30.53 12.31 -9.40
C THR A 130 -31.56 12.53 -8.30
N LEU A 131 -31.17 13.07 -7.14
CA LEU A 131 -32.08 13.37 -6.02
C LEU A 131 -32.67 14.78 -6.12
N VAL A 132 -32.11 15.65 -6.98
CA VAL A 132 -32.59 17.02 -7.21
C VAL A 132 -33.62 17.08 -8.35
N GLU A 133 -33.72 16.03 -9.16
CA GLU A 133 -34.79 15.81 -10.15
C GLU A 133 -36.01 15.09 -9.53
#